data_AF-A0A2H5Y9V2-F1
#
_entry.id   AF-A0A2H5Y9V2-F1
#
_cell.length_a   1.000
_cell.length_b   1.000
_cell.length_c   1.000
_cell.angle_alpha   90.00
_cell.angle_beta   90.00
_cell.angle_gamma   90.00
#
_symmetry.space_group_name_H-M   'P 1'
#
loop_
_entity.id
_entity.type
_entity.pdbx_description
1 polymer ?
#
loop_
_entity_poly.entity_id
_entity_poly.type
_entity_poly.pdbx_seq_one_letter_code
_entity_poly.pdbx_strand_id
1 'polypeptide(L)'
;MNTPTPPTSGTFDLGVQKSVSCNAGTCLFVVTVTNLGPGIYSGPITVVDQTNPPWSTLQGAGANLSFPSFCFMSVDALVCPGPSVNLNPGNSFLFSFNVSFGSSGSSPSFQNCATLESPDADANNGNNSACVSVTP
;
A
#
# COMPACT_ATOMS: atom_id res chain seq x y z
N MET A 1 8.11 -29.56 -27.84
CA MET A 1 7.89 -29.26 -26.42
C MET A 1 8.57 -27.93 -26.14
N ASN A 2 7.81 -26.86 -25.86
CA ASN A 2 8.41 -25.58 -25.48
C ASN A 2 8.83 -25.68 -24.01
N THR A 3 10.13 -25.70 -23.75
CA THR A 3 10.68 -25.58 -22.40
C THR A 3 10.34 -24.19 -21.84
N PRO A 4 9.78 -24.08 -20.62
CA PRO A 4 9.66 -22.80 -19.94
C PRO A 4 11.06 -22.21 -19.76
N THR A 5 11.25 -20.97 -20.21
CA THR A 5 12.51 -20.23 -20.00
C THR A 5 12.76 -20.13 -18.48
N PRO A 6 13.98 -20.42 -17.98
CA PRO A 6 14.33 -20.17 -16.58
C PRO A 6 14.02 -18.70 -16.22
N PRO A 7 13.58 -18.40 -14.98
CA PRO A 7 13.42 -17.01 -14.56
C PRO A 7 14.76 -16.29 -14.75
N THR A 8 14.75 -15.20 -15.51
CA THR A 8 15.93 -14.39 -15.84
C THR A 8 16.58 -13.93 -14.54
N SER A 9 17.86 -14.27 -14.31
CA SER A 9 18.61 -13.77 -13.17
C SER A 9 18.81 -12.25 -13.31
N GLY A 10 18.45 -11.45 -12.29
CA GLY A 10 18.65 -10.00 -12.25
C GLY A 10 18.29 -9.41 -10.87
N THR A 11 18.25 -8.08 -10.73
CA THR A 11 17.85 -7.40 -9.47
C THR A 11 16.33 -7.41 -9.31
N PHE A 12 15.83 -7.47 -8.08
CA PHE A 12 14.40 -7.27 -7.82
C PHE A 12 14.04 -5.78 -7.96
N ASP A 13 12.75 -5.49 -8.17
CA ASP A 13 12.20 -4.14 -8.28
C ASP A 13 10.79 -4.18 -7.67
N LEU A 14 10.51 -3.45 -6.58
CA LEU A 14 9.20 -3.48 -5.93
C LEU A 14 8.35 -2.27 -6.29
N GLY A 15 7.39 -2.48 -7.20
CA GLY A 15 6.41 -1.47 -7.56
C GLY A 15 5.19 -1.46 -6.63
N VAL A 16 4.73 -0.26 -6.27
CA VAL A 16 3.50 -0.04 -5.52
C VAL A 16 2.36 0.38 -6.46
N GLN A 17 1.20 -0.23 -6.27
CA GLN A 17 -0.06 0.24 -6.82
C GLN A 17 -1.05 0.43 -5.68
N LYS A 18 -1.92 1.43 -5.83
CA LYS A 18 -2.94 1.74 -4.85
C LYS A 18 -4.28 1.96 -5.52
N SER A 19 -5.33 1.43 -4.91
CA SER A 19 -6.70 1.60 -5.38
C SER A 19 -7.64 1.88 -4.20
N VAL A 20 -8.77 2.51 -4.52
CA VAL A 20 -9.82 2.84 -3.55
C VAL A 20 -11.18 2.51 -4.14
N SER A 21 -12.08 1.96 -3.32
CA SER A 21 -13.50 1.78 -3.63
C SER A 21 -14.32 2.30 -2.46
N CYS A 22 -15.17 3.31 -2.71
CA CYS A 22 -16.01 3.91 -1.69
C CYS A 22 -17.49 3.54 -1.91
N ASN A 23 -18.17 3.17 -0.83
CA ASN A 23 -19.59 2.87 -0.81
C ASN A 23 -20.20 3.36 0.51
N ALA A 24 -21.26 4.18 0.42
CA ALA A 24 -22.01 4.69 1.56
C ALA A 24 -21.12 5.28 2.69
N GLY A 25 -20.13 6.09 2.32
CA GLY A 25 -19.22 6.74 3.27
C GLY A 25 -18.16 5.81 3.87
N THR A 26 -18.00 4.58 3.35
CA THR A 26 -16.89 3.68 3.71
C THR A 26 -16.03 3.41 2.49
N CYS A 27 -14.73 3.66 2.61
CA CYS A 27 -13.74 3.43 1.56
C CYS A 27 -12.84 2.25 1.92
N LEU A 28 -12.76 1.27 1.01
CA LEU A 28 -11.76 0.21 1.03
C LEU A 28 -10.55 0.64 0.22
N PHE A 29 -9.39 0.64 0.86
CA PHE A 29 -8.09 0.86 0.22
C PHE A 29 -7.38 -0.47 0.06
N VAL A 30 -6.80 -0.68 -1.12
CA VAL A 30 -5.93 -1.83 -1.40
C VAL A 30 -4.61 -1.31 -1.92
N VAL A 31 -3.53 -1.74 -1.26
CA VAL A 31 -2.16 -1.50 -1.70
C VAL A 31 -1.57 -2.83 -2.17
N THR A 32 -1.10 -2.83 -3.41
CA THR A 32 -0.49 -3.98 -4.07
C THR A 32 0.99 -3.68 -4.26
N VAL A 33 1.84 -4.49 -3.64
CA VAL A 33 3.29 -4.45 -3.82
C VAL A 33 3.66 -5.60 -4.76
N THR A 34 4.23 -5.31 -5.92
CA THR A 34 4.55 -6.30 -6.94
C THR A 34 6.04 -6.28 -7.23
N ASN A 35 6.66 -7.45 -7.33
CA ASN A 35 8.01 -7.53 -7.87
C ASN A 35 7.98 -7.41 -9.40
N LEU A 36 8.31 -6.23 -9.91
CA LEU A 36 8.39 -5.91 -11.34
C LEU A 36 9.74 -6.30 -11.95
N GLY A 37 10.71 -6.65 -11.10
CA GLY A 37 12.06 -6.97 -11.50
C GLY A 37 12.25 -8.45 -11.81
N PRO A 38 13.34 -8.80 -12.53
CA PRO A 38 13.70 -10.18 -12.82
C PRO A 38 14.26 -10.95 -11.61
N GLY A 39 14.79 -10.28 -10.57
CA GLY A 39 15.30 -10.92 -9.35
C GLY A 39 14.19 -11.36 -8.39
N ILE A 40 14.49 -12.26 -7.46
CA ILE A 40 13.57 -12.60 -6.35
C ILE A 40 13.78 -11.59 -5.22
N TYR A 41 12.68 -11.04 -4.69
CA TYR A 41 12.71 -10.31 -3.43
C TYR A 41 12.43 -11.26 -2.27
N SER A 42 13.29 -11.21 -1.23
CA SER A 42 13.16 -11.98 -0.01
C SER A 42 13.40 -11.07 1.19
N GLY A 43 12.33 -10.68 1.89
CA GLY A 43 12.45 -9.74 3.00
C GLY A 43 11.10 -9.24 3.53
N PRO A 44 11.12 -8.45 4.62
CA PRO A 44 9.92 -7.81 5.17
C PRO A 44 9.44 -6.64 4.31
N ILE A 45 8.13 -6.58 4.05
CA ILE A 45 7.50 -5.45 3.37
C ILE A 45 6.90 -4.52 4.43
N THR A 46 7.49 -3.34 4.62
CA THR A 46 6.87 -2.27 5.41
C THR A 46 6.24 -1.23 4.49
N VAL A 47 4.94 -1.00 4.66
CA VAL A 47 4.22 0.06 3.96
C VAL A 47 3.85 1.17 4.93
N VAL A 48 4.12 2.41 4.51
CA VAL A 48 3.70 3.62 5.20
C VAL A 48 2.63 4.29 4.35
N ASP A 49 1.48 4.52 4.98
CA ASP A 49 0.30 5.09 4.35
C ASP A 49 -0.03 6.44 4.97
N GLN A 50 -0.06 7.49 4.15
CA GLN A 50 -0.25 8.87 4.57
C GLN A 50 -1.35 9.54 3.75
N THR A 51 -2.00 10.53 4.35
CA THR A 51 -3.02 11.34 3.69
C THR A 51 -2.68 12.82 3.72
N ASN A 52 -3.27 13.57 2.81
CA ASN A 52 -3.32 15.03 2.88
C ASN A 52 -4.80 15.47 2.85
N PRO A 53 -5.37 15.92 3.98
CA PRO A 53 -4.75 16.15 5.29
C PRO A 53 -4.35 14.85 6.02
N PRO A 54 -3.45 14.87 7.02
CA PRO A 54 -2.94 13.67 7.68
C PRO A 54 -4.03 12.87 8.38
N TRP A 55 -3.77 11.58 8.65
CA TRP A 55 -4.77 10.67 9.22
C TRP A 55 -5.33 11.16 10.55
N SER A 56 -4.49 11.77 11.40
CA SER A 56 -4.90 12.40 12.67
C SER A 56 -6.00 13.44 12.48
N THR A 57 -5.94 14.24 11.40
CA THR A 57 -6.94 15.25 11.06
C THR A 57 -8.24 14.60 10.61
N LEU A 58 -8.14 13.57 9.75
CA LEU A 58 -9.33 12.84 9.28
C LEU A 58 -10.03 12.11 10.44
N GLN A 59 -9.27 11.52 11.37
CA GLN A 59 -9.81 10.91 12.58
C GLN A 59 -10.45 11.93 13.52
N GLY A 60 -9.82 13.10 13.70
CA GLY A 60 -10.41 14.22 14.44
C GLY A 60 -11.72 14.74 13.83
N ALA A 61 -11.89 14.57 12.51
CA ALA A 61 -13.13 14.86 11.80
C ALA A 61 -14.16 13.70 11.82
N GLY A 62 -13.88 12.61 12.52
CA GLY A 62 -14.79 11.48 12.72
C GLY A 62 -14.52 10.27 11.83
N ALA A 63 -13.44 10.24 11.04
CA ALA A 63 -13.06 9.06 10.29
C ALA A 63 -12.60 7.93 11.23
N ASN A 64 -13.05 6.71 10.97
CA ASN A 64 -12.64 5.51 11.69
C ASN A 64 -11.90 4.56 10.76
N LEU A 65 -10.68 4.15 11.14
CA LEU A 65 -9.87 3.22 10.37
C LEU A 65 -9.97 1.80 10.95
N SER A 66 -10.09 0.82 10.06
CA SER A 66 -9.98 -0.61 10.37
C SER A 66 -8.91 -1.23 9.48
N PHE A 67 -7.82 -1.67 10.08
CA PHE A 67 -6.63 -2.19 9.40
C PHE A 67 -6.18 -3.54 9.99
N PRO A 68 -5.30 -4.29 9.30
CA PRO A 68 -4.76 -5.55 9.78
C PRO A 68 -4.02 -5.40 11.12
N SER A 69 -3.98 -6.47 11.93
CA SER A 69 -3.39 -6.45 13.28
C SER A 69 -1.89 -6.19 13.31
N PHE A 70 -1.19 -6.37 12.19
CA PHE A 70 0.23 -6.03 12.07
C PHE A 70 0.46 -4.54 11.76
N CYS A 71 -0.59 -3.77 11.48
CA CYS A 71 -0.50 -2.34 11.26
C CYS A 71 -0.82 -1.54 12.52
N PHE A 72 -0.32 -0.30 12.59
CA PHE A 72 -0.57 0.63 13.68
C PHE A 72 -0.54 2.08 13.20
N MET A 73 -1.16 2.98 13.97
CA MET A 73 -1.10 4.42 13.72
C MET A 73 0.17 5.02 14.34
N SER A 74 0.96 5.72 13.53
CA SER A 74 2.08 6.56 13.96
C SER A 74 1.71 8.03 13.73
N VAL A 75 0.92 8.57 14.66
CA VAL A 75 0.31 9.92 14.66
C VAL A 75 -0.38 10.29 13.34
N ASP A 76 0.37 10.61 12.29
CA ASP A 76 -0.12 11.08 10.98
C ASP A 76 -0.08 10.02 9.88
N ALA A 77 0.47 8.83 10.15
CA ALA A 77 0.62 7.75 9.20
C ALA A 77 0.03 6.43 9.72
N LEU A 78 -0.52 5.61 8.83
CA LEU A 78 -0.79 4.20 9.07
C LEU A 78 0.44 3.41 8.63
N VAL A 79 1.11 2.74 9.57
CA VAL A 79 2.34 1.98 9.33
C VAL A 79 2.03 0.49 9.41
N CYS A 80 2.42 -0.25 8.38
CA CYS A 80 2.13 -1.67 8.20
C CYS A 80 3.44 -2.46 8.00
N PRO A 81 4.13 -2.86 9.09
CA PRO A 81 5.25 -3.82 9.02
C PRO A 81 4.72 -5.22 8.68
N GLY A 82 4.56 -5.49 7.39
CA GLY A 82 4.15 -6.78 6.87
C GLY A 82 5.17 -7.90 7.16
N PRO A 83 4.78 -9.17 6.95
CA PRO A 83 5.67 -10.30 7.17
C PRO A 83 6.83 -10.31 6.17
N SER A 84 7.84 -11.12 6.45
CA SER A 84 8.82 -11.51 5.42
C SER A 84 8.15 -12.36 4.35
N VAL A 85 8.31 -11.97 3.09
CA VAL A 85 7.75 -12.66 1.93
C VAL A 85 8.84 -13.05 0.94
N ASN A 86 8.51 -13.99 0.06
CA ASN A 86 9.28 -14.25 -1.15
C ASN A 86 8.42 -13.86 -2.35
N LEU A 87 8.80 -12.81 -3.06
CA LEU A 87 8.13 -12.39 -4.29
C LEU A 87 9.02 -12.75 -5.49
N ASN A 88 8.64 -13.81 -6.20
CA ASN A 88 9.16 -14.09 -7.54
C ASN A 88 8.77 -12.95 -8.51
N PRO A 89 9.45 -12.82 -9.66
CA PRO A 89 9.06 -11.88 -10.71
C PRO A 89 7.57 -12.00 -11.05
N GLY A 90 6.84 -10.89 -10.97
CA GLY A 90 5.40 -10.79 -11.21
C GLY A 90 4.50 -11.15 -10.03
N ASN A 91 5.03 -11.70 -8.93
CA ASN A 91 4.22 -11.98 -7.73
C ASN A 91 3.98 -10.70 -6.91
N SER A 92 2.88 -10.70 -6.17
CA SER A 92 2.47 -9.56 -5.36
C SER A 92 2.16 -9.93 -3.91
N PHE A 93 2.38 -8.97 -3.02
CA PHE A 93 1.85 -8.93 -1.66
C PHE A 93 0.80 -7.83 -1.57
N LEU A 94 -0.34 -8.14 -0.94
CA LEU A 94 -1.45 -7.21 -0.81
C LEU A 94 -1.73 -6.98 0.67
N PHE A 95 -2.01 -5.74 1.03
CA PHE A 95 -2.75 -5.45 2.26
C PHE A 95 -3.85 -4.43 1.96
N SER A 96 -4.88 -4.45 2.80
CA SER A 96 -6.03 -3.58 2.65
C SER A 96 -6.50 -3.06 4.00
N PHE A 97 -7.12 -1.89 3.99
CA PHE A 97 -7.72 -1.28 5.17
C PHE A 97 -8.97 -0.50 4.78
N ASN A 98 -9.87 -0.32 5.74
CA ASN A 98 -11.13 0.38 5.55
C ASN A 98 -11.09 1.70 6.32
N VAL A 99 -11.75 2.71 5.76
CA VAL A 99 -12.01 3.99 6.41
C VAL A 99 -13.50 4.29 6.33
N SER A 100 -14.16 4.46 7.47
CA SER A 100 -15.55 4.89 7.53
C SER A 100 -15.65 6.34 7.98
N PHE A 101 -16.39 7.15 7.24
CA PHE A 101 -16.66 8.57 7.53
C PHE A 101 -18.02 8.79 8.22
N GLY A 102 -18.71 7.71 8.58
CA GLY A 102 -20.03 7.76 9.21
C GLY A 102 -21.16 8.18 8.25
N SER A 103 -22.39 8.14 8.75
CA SER A 103 -23.62 8.40 7.99
C SER A 103 -23.81 9.86 7.55
N SER A 104 -23.04 10.80 8.11
CA SER A 104 -22.98 12.19 7.63
C SER A 104 -22.13 12.34 6.36
N GLY A 105 -21.43 11.28 5.94
CA GLY A 105 -20.90 11.06 4.60
C GLY A 105 -20.37 12.31 3.93
N SER A 106 -19.22 12.81 4.37
CA SER A 106 -18.29 13.66 3.60
C SER A 106 -17.15 14.10 4.51
N SER A 107 -15.96 13.53 4.32
CA SER A 107 -14.73 14.32 4.51
C SER A 107 -14.41 14.99 3.17
N PRO A 108 -13.77 16.19 3.16
CA PRO A 108 -13.34 16.79 1.91
C PRO A 108 -12.50 15.80 1.11
N SER A 109 -12.51 15.92 -0.22
CA SER A 109 -11.66 15.08 -1.06
C SER A 109 -10.21 15.20 -0.59
N PHE A 110 -9.54 14.07 -0.44
CA PHE A 110 -8.17 14.02 0.08
C PHE A 110 -7.30 13.11 -0.79
N GLN A 111 -6.00 13.30 -0.70
CA GLN A 111 -5.04 12.39 -1.32
C GLN A 111 -4.61 11.36 -0.30
N ASN A 112 -4.51 10.09 -0.71
CA ASN A 112 -3.98 9.02 0.10
C ASN A 112 -2.86 8.30 -0.64
N CYS A 113 -1.65 8.35 -0.09
CA CYS A 113 -0.44 7.79 -0.68
C CYS A 113 0.07 6.62 0.17
N ALA A 114 0.51 5.55 -0.49
CA ALA A 114 1.25 4.47 0.14
C ALA A 114 2.67 4.47 -0.41
N THR A 115 3.64 4.26 0.48
CA THR A 115 5.06 4.23 0.17
C THR A 115 5.69 3.02 0.84
N LEU A 116 6.61 2.34 0.17
CA LEU A 116 7.45 1.33 0.81
C LEU A 116 8.54 2.03 1.62
N GLU A 117 8.79 1.57 2.83
CA GLU A 117 10.11 1.80 3.43
C GLU A 117 11.11 0.97 2.62
N SER A 118 11.83 1.62 1.70
CA SER A 118 12.61 0.96 0.67
C SER A 118 13.65 0.01 1.26
N PRO A 119 13.78 -1.22 0.73
CA PRO A 119 15.02 -1.97 0.89
C PRO A 119 16.13 -1.30 0.04
N ASP A 120 17.33 -1.17 0.59
CA ASP A 120 18.50 -0.49 -0.04
C ASP A 120 18.94 -1.05 -1.42
N ALA A 121 18.33 -2.14 -1.89
CA ALA A 121 18.68 -2.87 -3.11
C ALA A 121 17.57 -2.90 -4.18
N ASP A 122 16.48 -2.14 -3.98
CA ASP A 122 15.43 -1.99 -4.99
C ASP A 122 15.97 -1.30 -6.25
N ALA A 123 15.74 -1.91 -7.42
CA ALA A 123 16.26 -1.41 -8.68
C ALA A 123 15.57 -0.12 -9.17
N ASN A 124 14.37 0.20 -8.69
CA ASN A 124 13.65 1.40 -9.11
C ASN A 124 12.80 2.03 -8.00
N ASN A 125 13.45 2.77 -7.10
CA ASN A 125 12.79 3.55 -6.05
C ASN A 125 11.69 4.52 -6.55
N GLY A 126 11.64 4.86 -7.84
CA GLY A 126 10.64 5.75 -8.42
C GLY A 126 9.23 5.16 -8.47
N ASN A 127 9.07 3.83 -8.37
CA ASN A 127 7.77 3.16 -8.36
C ASN A 127 7.36 2.66 -6.95
N ASN A 128 8.14 2.97 -5.93
CA ASN A 128 7.93 2.52 -4.54
C ASN A 128 6.84 3.31 -3.81
N SER A 129 6.08 4.14 -4.54
CA SER A 129 4.95 4.90 -3.99
C SER A 129 3.82 5.02 -5.00
N ALA A 130 2.58 5.06 -4.49
CA ALA A 130 1.40 5.31 -5.29
C ALA A 130 0.35 6.08 -4.49
N CYS A 131 -0.34 7.01 -5.16
CA CYS A 131 -1.37 7.85 -4.56
C CYS A 131 -2.71 7.67 -5.26
N VAL A 132 -3.79 7.77 -4.50
CA VAL A 132 -5.17 7.87 -5.00
C VAL A 132 -5.83 9.13 -4.47
N SER A 133 -6.67 9.74 -5.29
CA SER A 133 -7.60 10.78 -4.85
C SER A 133 -8.88 10.11 -4.35
N VAL A 134 -9.35 10.55 -3.19
CA VAL A 134 -10.51 9.96 -2.51
C VAL A 134 -11.63 10.97 -2.47
N THR A 135 -12.80 10.56 -2.93
CA THR A 135 -14.06 11.30 -2.80
C THR A 135 -15.05 10.36 -2.09
N PRO A 136 -15.15 10.46 -0.74
CA PRO A 136 -15.88 9.50 0.11
C PRO A 136 -17.38 9.36 -0.17
#